data_AF-A0A9C7PN61-F1
#
_entry.id   AF-A0A9C7PN61-F1
#
_cell.length_a   1.000
_cell.length_b   1.000
_cell.length_c   1.000
_cell.angle_alpha   90.00
_cell.angle_beta   90.00
_cell.angle_gamma   90.00
#
_symmetry.space_group_name_H-M   'P 1'
#
loop_
_entity.id
_entity.type
_entity.pdbx_description
1 polymer ?
#
loop_
_entity_poly.entity_id
_entity_poly.type
_entity_poly.pdbx_seq_one_letter_code
_entity_poly.pdbx_strand_id
1 'polypeptide(L)'
;MGALNQKAIKKMELGLIQLIDKLLDDIEDQNSVDMISDFPARIPIEVIGNLLNIPQDERAPLRGWSLAILSALEPVRIQRFYEPETRRSSILRTISEPLVSDRGKDPRRPHSRRSDSSD
;
A
#
# COMPACT_ATOMS: atom_id res chain seq x y z
N MET A 1 7.75 21.71 0.59
CA MET A 1 8.79 20.69 0.77
C MET A 1 8.19 19.32 0.47
N GLY A 2 8.87 18.47 -0.29
CA GLY A 2 8.32 17.16 -0.72
C GLY A 2 8.26 16.13 0.41
N ALA A 3 7.34 15.16 0.32
CA ALA A 3 7.07 14.16 1.36
C ALA A 3 8.23 13.19 1.64
N LEU A 4 9.22 13.10 0.73
CA LEU A 4 10.34 12.16 0.80
C LEU A 4 11.71 12.84 0.97
N ASN A 5 11.74 14.08 1.49
CA ASN A 5 13.02 14.72 1.81
C ASN A 5 13.65 14.13 3.08
N GLN A 6 14.95 14.33 3.29
CA GLN A 6 15.68 13.78 4.45
C GLN A 6 15.07 14.14 5.80
N LYS A 7 14.58 15.37 5.97
CA LYS A 7 13.94 15.83 7.21
C LYS A 7 12.60 15.13 7.44
N ALA A 8 11.84 14.85 6.36
CA ALA A 8 10.60 14.10 6.43
C ALA A 8 10.87 12.63 6.80
N ILE A 9 11.85 11.98 6.15
CA ILE A 9 12.25 10.60 6.45
C ILE A 9 12.71 10.46 7.89
N LYS A 10 13.57 11.36 8.40
CA LYS A 10 14.01 11.34 9.81
C LYS A 10 12.84 11.43 10.80
N LYS A 11 11.78 12.15 10.48
CA LYS A 11 10.58 12.23 11.33
C LYS A 11 9.78 10.92 11.35
N MET A 12 9.97 10.04 10.37
CA MET A 12 9.30 8.75 10.29
C MET A 12 9.97 7.67 11.14
N GLU A 13 11.23 7.87 11.55
CA GLU A 13 12.03 6.88 12.29
C GLU A 13 11.34 6.39 13.56
N LEU A 14 10.87 7.31 14.40
CA LEU A 14 10.17 6.95 15.64
C LEU A 14 8.91 6.11 15.37
N GLY A 15 8.12 6.50 14.37
CA GLY A 15 6.90 5.76 14.00
C GLY A 15 7.20 4.39 13.39
N LEU A 16 8.33 4.25 12.69
CA LEU A 16 8.78 2.96 12.16
C LEU A 16 9.24 2.02 13.28
N ILE A 17 9.97 2.53 14.27
CA ILE A 17 10.37 1.74 15.45
C ILE A 17 9.13 1.24 16.19
N GLN A 18 8.17 2.13 16.49
CA GLN A 18 6.91 1.75 17.15
C GLN A 18 6.10 0.72 16.35
N LEU A 19 6.11 0.83 15.02
CA LEU A 19 5.48 -0.17 14.16
C LEU A 19 6.19 -1.52 14.27
N ILE A 20 7.52 -1.54 14.23
CA ILE A 20 8.30 -2.77 14.33
C ILE A 20 8.05 -3.43 15.69
N ASP A 21 8.09 -2.68 16.78
CA ASP A 21 7.82 -3.19 18.14
C ASP A 21 6.43 -3.85 18.19
N LYS A 22 5.39 -3.15 17.73
CA LYS A 22 4.03 -3.70 17.67
C LYS A 22 3.95 -4.98 16.83
N LEU A 23 4.61 -5.02 15.67
CA LEU A 23 4.59 -6.20 14.81
C LEU A 23 5.32 -7.39 15.43
N LEU A 24 6.33 -7.14 16.27
CA LEU A 24 7.00 -8.18 17.05
C LEU A 24 6.11 -8.67 18.20
N ASP A 25 5.46 -7.76 18.92
CA ASP A 25 4.49 -8.11 19.96
C ASP A 25 3.34 -8.97 19.38
N ASP A 26 2.80 -8.57 18.21
CA ASP A 26 1.69 -9.27 17.53
C ASP A 26 2.04 -10.73 17.16
N ILE A 27 3.32 -11.05 16.91
CA ILE A 27 3.76 -12.41 16.54
C ILE A 27 4.25 -13.23 17.75
N GLU A 28 4.60 -12.58 18.87
CA GLU A 28 5.05 -13.25 20.09
C GLU A 28 3.95 -14.15 20.68
N ASP A 29 2.69 -13.71 20.59
CA ASP A 29 1.52 -14.43 21.09
C ASP A 29 1.02 -15.57 20.16
N GLN A 30 1.71 -15.82 19.04
CA GLN A 30 1.28 -16.79 18.03
C GLN A 30 2.04 -18.12 18.13
N ASN A 31 1.30 -19.23 18.13
CA ASN A 31 1.89 -20.58 18.11
C ASN A 31 2.57 -20.94 16.78
N SER A 32 2.26 -20.21 15.70
CA SER A 32 2.84 -20.40 14.38
C SER A 32 2.88 -19.08 13.64
N VAL A 33 4.03 -18.75 13.05
CA VAL A 33 4.27 -17.49 12.34
C VAL A 33 4.88 -17.79 10.98
N ASP A 34 4.37 -17.17 9.91
CA ASP A 34 5.07 -17.13 8.63
C ASP A 34 6.06 -15.97 8.65
N MET A 35 7.35 -16.29 8.66
CA MET A 35 8.45 -15.33 8.83
C MET A 35 8.42 -14.17 7.82
N ILE A 36 7.76 -14.32 6.67
CA ILE A 36 7.72 -13.29 5.63
C ILE A 36 6.42 -12.50 5.67
N SER A 37 5.28 -13.17 5.63
CA SER A 37 3.97 -12.54 5.50
C SER A 37 3.48 -11.90 6.79
N ASP A 38 3.92 -12.39 7.95
CA ASP A 38 3.45 -11.87 9.24
C ASP A 38 4.29 -10.71 9.78
N PHE A 39 5.54 -10.55 9.32
CA PHE A 39 6.42 -9.48 9.80
C PHE A 39 6.95 -8.57 8.67
N PRO A 40 7.97 -8.97 7.88
CA PRO A 40 8.64 -8.04 6.97
C PRO A 40 7.74 -7.59 5.80
N ALA A 41 6.77 -8.40 5.37
CA ALA A 41 5.84 -7.99 4.32
C ALA A 41 4.84 -6.92 4.78
N ARG A 42 4.60 -6.78 6.09
CA ARG A 42 3.68 -5.78 6.66
C ARG A 42 4.31 -4.39 6.74
N ILE A 43 5.62 -4.31 7.01
CA ILE A 43 6.35 -3.04 7.18
C ILE A 43 6.18 -2.09 5.98
N PRO A 44 6.42 -2.50 4.72
CA PRO A 44 6.27 -1.59 3.58
C PRO A 44 4.83 -1.10 3.39
N ILE A 45 3.83 -1.93 3.69
CA ILE A 45 2.41 -1.58 3.56
C ILE A 45 2.07 -0.44 4.51
N GLU A 46 2.49 -0.56 5.77
CA GLU A 46 2.24 0.44 6.80
C GLU A 46 3.00 1.74 6.54
N VAL A 47 4.26 1.66 6.11
CA VAL A 47 5.07 2.84 5.77
C VAL A 47 4.47 3.61 4.58
N ILE A 48 4.08 2.90 3.51
CA ILE A 48 3.45 3.53 2.33
C ILE A 48 2.07 4.08 2.69
N GLY A 49 1.28 3.36 3.48
CA GLY A 49 -0.01 3.82 3.97
C GLY A 49 0.10 5.12 4.77
N ASN A 50 1.09 5.22 5.66
CA ASN A 50 1.39 6.45 6.41
C ASN A 50 1.79 7.61 5.47
N LEU A 51 2.67 7.35 4.51
CA LEU A 51 3.12 8.35 3.53
C LEU A 51 1.96 8.88 2.68
N LEU A 52 1.02 7.99 2.34
CA LEU A 52 -0.16 8.31 1.53
C LEU A 52 -1.38 8.73 2.38
N ASN A 53 -1.23 8.86 3.71
CA ASN A 53 -2.31 9.22 4.64
C ASN A 53 -3.56 8.34 4.46
N ILE A 54 -3.36 7.03 4.26
CA ILE A 54 -4.41 6.02 4.12
C ILE A 54 -4.70 5.42 5.51
N PRO A 55 -5.97 5.38 5.97
CA PRO A 55 -6.35 4.71 7.22
C PRO A 55 -5.90 3.25 7.27
N GLN A 56 -5.57 2.74 8.45
CA GLN A 56 -4.97 1.41 8.59
C GLN A 56 -5.87 0.28 8.05
N ASP A 57 -7.17 0.36 8.29
CA ASP A 57 -8.21 -0.55 7.81
C ASP A 57 -8.42 -0.52 6.29
N GLU A 58 -7.90 0.51 5.63
CA GLU A 58 -7.95 0.66 4.17
C GLU A 58 -6.63 0.27 3.48
N ARG A 59 -5.61 -0.16 4.22
CA ARG A 59 -4.27 -0.48 3.66
C ARG A 59 -4.18 -1.84 2.96
N ALA A 60 -5.14 -2.74 3.20
CA ALA A 60 -5.12 -4.11 2.65
C ALA A 60 -4.87 -4.19 1.12
N PRO A 61 -5.46 -3.31 0.27
CA PRO A 61 -5.24 -3.36 -1.18
C PRO A 61 -3.82 -2.96 -1.63
N LEU A 62 -3.05 -2.23 -0.81
CA LEU A 62 -1.74 -1.67 -1.21
C LEU A 62 -0.76 -2.72 -1.73
N ARG A 63 -0.73 -3.90 -1.09
CA ARG A 63 0.13 -5.01 -1.52
C ARG A 63 -0.29 -5.54 -2.89
N GLY A 64 -1.59 -5.75 -3.09
CA GLY A 64 -2.14 -6.22 -4.37
C GLY A 64 -1.88 -5.23 -5.50
N TRP A 65 -2.01 -3.93 -5.22
CA TRP A 65 -1.68 -2.85 -6.14
C TRP A 65 -0.21 -2.85 -6.54
N SER A 66 0.72 -2.93 -5.56
CA SER A 66 2.15 -2.99 -5.81
C SER A 66 2.52 -4.19 -6.70
N LEU A 67 2.01 -5.38 -6.38
CA LEU A 67 2.23 -6.60 -7.16
C LEU A 67 1.65 -6.48 -8.57
N ALA A 68 0.48 -5.89 -8.74
CA ALA A 68 -0.15 -5.70 -10.05
C ALA A 68 0.67 -4.73 -10.94
N ILE A 69 1.23 -3.67 -10.36
CA ILE A 69 2.13 -2.74 -11.07
C ILE A 69 3.41 -3.45 -11.49
N LEU A 70 4.06 -4.17 -10.57
CA LEU A 70 5.29 -4.90 -10.87
C LEU A 70 5.05 -5.99 -11.93
N SER A 71 3.94 -6.73 -11.84
CA SER A 71 3.55 -7.74 -12.82
C SER A 71 3.28 -7.17 -14.21
N ALA A 72 2.79 -5.92 -14.30
CA ALA A 72 2.56 -5.25 -15.57
C ALA A 72 3.87 -4.75 -16.23
N LEU A 73 4.95 -4.64 -15.46
CA LEU A 73 6.25 -4.12 -15.88
C LEU A 73 7.29 -5.23 -16.14
N GLU A 74 7.04 -6.48 -15.72
CA GLU A 74 7.95 -7.59 -16.01
C GLU A 74 7.97 -7.92 -17.52
N PRO A 75 9.15 -7.88 -18.16
CA PRO A 75 9.28 -8.27 -19.55
C PRO A 75 9.11 -9.78 -19.67
N VAL A 76 8.02 -10.21 -20.31
CA VAL A 76 7.74 -11.57 -20.74
C VAL A 76 7.60 -12.58 -19.60
N ARG A 77 6.35 -12.80 -19.14
CA ARG A 77 5.99 -14.16 -18.71
C ARG A 77 6.06 -15.06 -19.92
N ILE A 78 6.98 -16.02 -19.91
CA ILE A 78 7.05 -17.07 -20.93
C ILE A 78 5.68 -17.76 -20.99
N GLN A 79 5.01 -17.56 -22.13
CA GLN A 79 3.84 -18.27 -22.64
C GLN A 79 2.81 -18.78 -21.61
N ARG A 80 1.74 -18.02 -21.40
CA ARG A 80 0.37 -18.54 -21.57
C ARG A 80 -0.65 -17.40 -21.63
N PHE A 81 -1.44 -17.48 -22.69
CA PHE A 81 -2.61 -16.67 -23.07
C PHE A 81 -2.31 -15.25 -23.59
N TYR A 82 -2.56 -15.11 -24.90
CA TYR A 82 -2.80 -13.85 -25.57
C TYR A 82 -3.96 -13.12 -24.87
N GLU A 83 -3.66 -12.19 -23.96
CA GLU A 83 -4.57 -11.10 -23.63
C GLU A 83 -4.07 -9.81 -24.31
N PRO A 84 -4.97 -8.97 -24.86
CA PRO A 84 -4.59 -7.78 -25.60
C PRO A 84 -3.87 -6.75 -24.72
N GLU A 85 -2.79 -6.18 -25.29
CA GLU A 85 -1.83 -5.21 -24.75
C GLU A 85 -2.42 -4.03 -23.93
N THR A 86 -3.68 -3.69 -24.16
CA THR A 86 -4.36 -2.49 -23.62
C THR A 86 -4.63 -2.54 -22.11
N ARG A 87 -4.48 -3.70 -21.46
CA ARG A 87 -4.76 -3.86 -20.02
C ARG A 87 -3.58 -3.52 -19.09
N ARG A 88 -2.36 -3.34 -19.63
CA ARG A 88 -1.16 -3.08 -18.83
C ARG A 88 -1.00 -1.62 -18.35
N SER A 89 -1.55 -0.65 -19.06
CA SER A 89 -1.29 0.78 -18.80
C SER A 89 -2.29 1.48 -17.86
N SER A 90 -3.35 0.80 -17.41
CA SER A 90 -4.44 1.46 -16.67
C SER A 90 -4.45 1.23 -15.15
N ILE A 91 -3.62 0.33 -14.61
CA ILE A 91 -3.70 -0.09 -13.19
C ILE A 91 -3.37 1.06 -12.24
N LEU A 92 -2.28 1.79 -12.49
CA LEU A 92 -1.86 2.94 -11.67
C LEU A 92 -2.95 4.03 -11.60
N ARG A 93 -3.63 4.27 -12.73
CA ARG A 93 -4.69 5.27 -12.81
C ARG A 93 -5.90 4.86 -11.97
N THR A 94 -6.35 3.62 -12.12
CA THR A 94 -7.47 3.07 -11.33
C THR A 94 -7.21 3.15 -9.82
N ILE A 95 -5.96 2.96 -9.40
CA ILE A 95 -5.57 3.01 -7.98
C ILE A 95 -5.46 4.45 -7.45
N SER A 96 -4.95 5.38 -8.26
CA SER A 96 -4.63 6.75 -7.81
C SER A 96 -5.81 7.72 -7.90
N GLU A 97 -6.76 7.52 -8.83
CA GLU A 97 -7.94 8.39 -9.00
C GLU A 97 -8.74 8.61 -7.70
N PRO A 98 -9.08 7.57 -6.90
CA PRO A 98 -9.80 7.77 -5.64
C PRO A 98 -9.00 8.61 -4.63
N LEU A 99 -7.71 8.34 -4.49
CA LEU A 99 -6.82 9.03 -3.56
C LEU A 99 -6.65 10.52 -3.92
N VAL A 100 -6.52 10.81 -5.22
CA VAL A 100 -6.39 12.19 -5.72
C VAL A 100 -7.72 12.93 -5.58
N SER A 101 -8.84 12.28 -5.89
CA SER A 101 -10.18 12.88 -5.78
C SER A 101 -10.51 13.32 -4.35
N ASP A 102 -10.18 12.50 -3.36
CA ASP A 102 -10.43 12.84 -1.95
C ASP A 102 -9.54 13.99 -1.46
N ARG A 103 -8.26 13.99 -1.85
CA ARG A 103 -7.32 15.07 -1.52
C ARG A 103 -7.65 16.41 -2.18
N GLY A 104 -8.28 16.38 -3.34
CA GLY A 104 -8.77 17.59 -4.01
C GLY A 104 -9.87 18.31 -3.23
N LYS A 105 -10.60 17.60 -2.37
CA LYS A 105 -11.67 18.18 -1.53
C LYS A 105 -11.15 18.72 -0.20
N ASP A 106 -10.21 18.01 0.42
CA ASP A 106 -9.48 18.49 1.60
C ASP A 106 -8.10 17.81 1.65
N PRO A 107 -6.99 18.58 1.56
CA PRO A 107 -5.63 18.04 1.55
C PRO A 107 -5.24 17.22 2.77
N ARG A 108 -5.94 17.39 3.90
CA ARG A 108 -5.66 16.70 5.17
C ARG A 108 -6.63 15.56 5.47
N ARG A 109 -7.67 15.40 4.65
CA ARG A 109 -8.69 14.38 4.88
C ARG A 109 -8.11 13.00 4.57
N PRO A 110 -8.23 12.02 5.48
CA PRO A 110 -7.90 10.65 5.16
C PRO A 110 -8.79 10.14 4.02
N HIS A 111 -8.27 9.22 3.21
CA HIS A 111 -9.10 8.49 2.26
C HIS A 111 -10.21 7.77 3.04
N SER A 112 -11.44 7.83 2.54
CA SER A 112 -12.55 7.10 3.13
C SER A 112 -13.18 6.29 2.02
N ARG A 113 -13.32 4.96 2.19
CA ARG A 113 -14.14 4.15 1.28
C ARG A 113 -15.46 4.87 1.06
N ARG A 114 -15.78 5.16 -0.21
CA ARG A 114 -17.18 5.40 -0.55
C ARG A 114 -17.89 4.11 -0.15
N SER A 115 -18.90 4.23 0.70
CA SER A 115 -19.89 3.17 0.85
C SER A 115 -20.46 2.95 -0.53
N ASP A 116 -19.97 1.94 -1.24
CA ASP A 116 -20.72 1.31 -2.32
C ASP A 116 -21.94 0.67 -1.66
N SER A 117 -22.96 1.50 -1.46
CA SER A 117 -24.34 1.07 -1.41
C SER A 117 -24.72 0.64 -2.82
N SER A 118 -24.75 -0.65 -3.05
CA SER A 118 -25.50 -1.37 -4.09
C SER A 118 -25.61 -2.79 -3.49
N ASP A 119 -26.73 -3.22 -2.93
CA ASP A 119 -27.96 -3.60 -3.65
C ASP A 119 -27.67 -4.41 -4.92
#